data_AF-X0TP10-F1
#
_entry.id   AF-X0TP10-F1
#
_cell.length_a   1.000
_cell.length_b   1.000
_cell.length_c   1.000
_cell.angle_alpha   90.00
_cell.angle_beta   90.00
_cell.angle_gamma   90.00
#
_symmetry.space_group_name_H-M   'P 1'
#
loop_
_entity.id
_entity.type
_entity.pdbx_description
1 polymer ?
#
loop_
_entity_poly.entity_id
_entity_poly.type
_entity_poly.pdbx_seq_one_letter_code
_entity_poly.pdbx_strand_id
1 'polypeptide(L)'
;MLSITVDTLMDELDGSIVDGDISLRDAIAVAPSAETIDFAAGLDGGIILMSLGQLAITDALTIDATSLASGLTIDAQQNSRIFNIDDPSTTSENFDVTLAGLTLTRGRTTGDSADFLDDTNNGGAIRSLTSGNLTID
;
A
#
# COMPACT_ATOMS: atom_id res chain seq x y z
N MET A 1 13.19 6.26 -14.82
CA MET A 1 12.23 5.57 -13.92
C MET A 1 11.15 4.98 -14.78
N LEU A 2 10.75 3.77 -14.45
CA LEU A 2 9.75 3.02 -15.19
C LEU A 2 8.48 3.07 -14.35
N SER A 3 7.67 4.13 -14.52
CA SER A 3 6.44 4.29 -13.72
C SER A 3 5.52 3.09 -13.96
N ILE A 4 5.12 2.42 -12.88
CA ILE A 4 4.09 1.38 -12.89
C ILE A 4 2.76 2.10 -12.70
N THR A 5 1.85 1.96 -13.67
CA THR A 5 0.54 2.64 -13.62
C THR A 5 -0.55 1.64 -13.27
N VAL A 6 -1.15 1.79 -12.09
CA VAL A 6 -2.35 1.04 -11.69
C VAL A 6 -3.53 1.49 -12.54
N ASP A 7 -4.26 0.55 -13.12
CA ASP A 7 -5.38 0.86 -14.04
C ASP A 7 -6.69 0.11 -13.73
N THR A 8 -6.71 -0.66 -12.64
CA THR A 8 -7.92 -1.32 -12.13
C THR A 8 -8.19 -0.98 -10.66
N LEU A 9 -9.47 -1.00 -10.28
CA LEU A 9 -9.92 -0.86 -8.88
C LEU A 9 -10.00 -2.22 -8.16
N MET A 10 -9.77 -3.32 -8.88
CA MET A 10 -9.82 -4.66 -8.33
C MET A 10 -8.63 -4.86 -7.38
N ASP A 11 -8.89 -5.53 -6.25
CA ASP A 11 -7.84 -6.02 -5.37
C ASP A 11 -7.54 -7.47 -5.72
N GLU A 12 -6.50 -7.70 -6.51
CA GLU A 12 -6.06 -9.03 -6.95
C GLU A 12 -4.54 -9.20 -6.85
N LEU A 13 -4.07 -10.43 -7.03
CA LEU A 13 -2.64 -10.77 -7.07
C LEU A 13 -2.48 -11.97 -7.99
N ASP A 14 -2.53 -11.73 -9.29
CA ASP A 14 -2.30 -12.77 -10.30
C ASP A 14 -0.81 -12.92 -10.66
N GLY A 15 0.02 -11.99 -10.18
CA GLY A 15 1.47 -12.03 -10.30
C GLY A 15 1.99 -11.47 -11.63
N SER A 16 1.20 -10.63 -12.31
CA SER A 16 1.57 -10.01 -13.57
C SER A 16 1.17 -8.54 -13.62
N ILE A 17 1.88 -7.78 -14.47
CA ILE A 17 1.57 -6.38 -14.79
C ILE A 17 1.50 -6.15 -16.30
N VAL A 18 1.28 -7.22 -17.08
CA VAL A 18 1.32 -7.22 -18.55
C VAL A 18 0.18 -8.01 -19.22
N ASP A 19 -0.75 -8.57 -18.44
CA ASP A 19 -1.75 -9.54 -18.89
C ASP A 19 -3.20 -9.03 -18.94
N GLY A 20 -3.44 -7.77 -18.60
CA GLY A 20 -4.73 -7.13 -18.89
C GLY A 20 -4.94 -5.84 -18.12
N ASP A 21 -4.64 -5.89 -16.83
CA ASP A 21 -4.69 -4.79 -15.88
C ASP A 21 -3.56 -4.89 -14.85
N ILE A 22 -3.42 -3.84 -14.05
CA ILE A 22 -2.42 -3.69 -13.01
C ILE A 22 -3.16 -3.23 -11.76
N SER A 23 -3.37 -4.14 -10.82
CA SER A 23 -3.90 -3.77 -9.50
C SER A 23 -2.83 -3.07 -8.66
N LEU A 24 -3.26 -2.33 -7.63
CA LEU A 24 -2.31 -1.73 -6.68
C LEU A 24 -1.45 -2.81 -5.99
N ARG A 25 -2.01 -4.00 -5.75
CA ARG A 25 -1.30 -5.08 -5.08
C ARG A 25 -0.26 -5.72 -5.99
N ASP A 26 -0.58 -5.93 -7.27
CA ASP A 26 0.41 -6.39 -8.27
C ASP A 26 1.53 -5.36 -8.44
N ALA A 27 1.17 -4.08 -8.56
CA ALA A 27 2.14 -3.00 -8.69
C ALA A 27 3.13 -2.97 -7.51
N ILE A 28 2.63 -3.05 -6.27
CA ILE A 28 3.48 -3.11 -5.06
C ILE A 28 4.35 -4.36 -5.06
N ALA A 29 3.82 -5.52 -5.46
CA ALA A 29 4.54 -6.79 -5.41
C ALA A 29 5.74 -6.85 -6.38
N VAL A 30 5.70 -6.10 -7.49
CA VAL A 30 6.76 -6.13 -8.52
C VAL A 30 7.58 -4.85 -8.58
N ALA A 31 7.18 -3.78 -7.89
CA ALA A 31 7.89 -2.52 -7.88
C ALA A 31 9.33 -2.70 -7.39
N PRO A 32 10.35 -2.28 -8.15
CA PRO A 32 11.70 -2.22 -7.65
C PRO A 32 11.82 -1.15 -6.55
N SER A 33 12.83 -1.28 -5.69
CA SER A 33 13.13 -0.29 -4.66
C SER A 33 13.28 1.12 -5.25
N ALA A 34 12.67 2.10 -4.58
CA ALA A 34 12.55 3.51 -4.96
C ALA A 34 11.75 3.80 -6.23
N GLU A 35 10.88 2.88 -6.68
CA GLU A 35 9.96 3.14 -7.79
C GLU A 35 8.79 4.05 -7.37
N THR A 36 8.14 4.66 -8.38
CA THR A 36 6.88 5.36 -8.22
C THR A 36 5.74 4.58 -8.88
N ILE A 37 4.71 4.30 -8.11
CA ILE A 37 3.44 3.76 -8.58
C ILE A 37 2.47 4.92 -8.75
N ASP A 38 2.04 5.14 -10.00
CA ASP A 38 1.03 6.13 -10.37
C ASP A 38 -0.31 5.43 -10.69
N PHE A 39 -1.36 6.22 -10.95
CA PHE A 39 -2.69 5.71 -11.27
C PHE A 39 -3.19 6.25 -12.61
N ALA A 40 -3.88 5.40 -13.37
CA ALA A 40 -4.55 5.79 -14.60
C ALA A 40 -5.68 6.78 -14.28
N ALA A 41 -5.85 7.79 -15.13
CA ALA A 41 -6.88 8.83 -14.96
C ALA A 41 -8.32 8.29 -14.85
N GLY A 42 -8.58 7.07 -15.37
CA GLY A 42 -9.87 6.40 -15.26
C GLY A 42 -10.25 5.98 -13.84
N LEU A 43 -9.29 6.01 -12.89
CA LEU A 43 -9.50 5.68 -11.48
C LEU A 43 -9.85 6.90 -10.62
N ASP A 44 -9.94 8.10 -11.20
CA ASP A 44 -10.22 9.33 -10.45
C ASP A 44 -11.55 9.26 -9.70
N GLY A 45 -11.51 9.49 -8.39
CA GLY A 45 -12.65 9.35 -7.48
C GLY A 45 -13.07 7.90 -7.19
N GLY A 46 -12.26 6.93 -7.62
CA GLY A 46 -12.48 5.51 -7.44
C GLY A 46 -12.25 5.03 -6.01
N ILE A 47 -12.68 3.80 -5.75
CA ILE A 47 -12.50 3.10 -4.47
C ILE A 47 -11.93 1.71 -4.75
N ILE A 48 -10.74 1.45 -4.24
CA ILE A 48 -10.18 0.09 -4.14
C ILE A 48 -10.75 -0.55 -2.88
N LEU A 49 -11.58 -1.58 -3.06
CA LEU A 49 -12.13 -2.37 -1.95
C LEU A 49 -11.20 -3.56 -1.68
N MET A 50 -10.45 -3.51 -0.57
CA MET A 50 -9.50 -4.57 -0.26
C MET A 50 -10.23 -5.86 0.17
N SER A 51 -9.82 -6.98 -0.40
CA SER A 51 -10.36 -8.32 -0.18
C SER A 51 -9.29 -9.37 0.17
N LEU A 52 -8.02 -9.10 -0.14
CA LEU A 52 -6.89 -10.02 0.08
C LEU A 52 -6.04 -9.68 1.32
N GLY A 53 -6.53 -8.78 2.18
CA GLY A 53 -5.85 -8.32 3.39
C GLY A 53 -4.90 -7.15 3.13
N GLN A 54 -4.00 -6.88 4.06
CA GLN A 54 -3.08 -5.74 4.00
C GLN A 54 -2.15 -5.79 2.77
N LEU A 55 -1.70 -4.62 2.30
CA LEU A 55 -0.67 -4.44 1.28
C LEU A 55 0.69 -4.39 1.97
N ALA A 56 1.62 -5.25 1.57
CA ALA A 56 2.97 -5.32 2.15
C ALA A 56 3.94 -4.45 1.34
N ILE A 57 4.65 -3.55 2.00
CA ILE A 57 5.71 -2.72 1.41
C ILE A 57 7.01 -3.08 2.14
N THR A 58 7.97 -3.63 1.39
CA THR A 58 9.23 -4.16 1.97
C THR A 58 10.46 -3.35 1.55
N ASP A 59 10.27 -2.28 0.79
CA ASP A 59 11.34 -1.47 0.20
C ASP A 59 10.88 -0.02 0.04
N ALA A 60 11.82 0.86 -0.32
CA ALA A 60 11.50 2.25 -0.63
C ALA A 60 10.45 2.32 -1.74
N LEU A 61 9.39 3.10 -1.56
CA LEU A 61 8.29 3.16 -2.52
C LEU A 61 7.53 4.48 -2.44
N THR A 62 7.17 5.01 -3.60
CA THR A 62 6.22 6.12 -3.70
C THR A 62 4.92 5.61 -4.33
N ILE A 63 3.79 5.85 -3.68
CA ILE A 63 2.45 5.60 -4.23
C ILE A 63 1.79 6.97 -4.37
N ASP A 64 1.62 7.43 -5.62
CA ASP A 64 1.23 8.80 -5.94
C ASP A 64 -0.08 8.85 -6.74
N ALA A 65 -1.17 9.20 -6.05
CA ALA A 65 -2.48 9.47 -6.63
C ALA A 65 -2.75 10.98 -6.82
N THR A 66 -1.76 11.86 -6.68
CA THR A 66 -1.95 13.32 -6.78
C THR A 66 -2.35 13.79 -8.17
N SER A 67 -2.12 12.98 -9.20
CA SER A 67 -2.63 13.22 -10.56
C SER A 67 -4.15 13.04 -10.69
N LEU A 68 -4.80 12.36 -9.73
CA LEU A 68 -6.24 12.16 -9.65
C LEU A 68 -6.88 13.32 -8.86
N ALA A 69 -7.59 14.21 -9.56
CA ALA A 69 -8.13 15.45 -8.97
C ALA A 69 -9.17 15.22 -7.87
N SER A 70 -9.92 14.12 -7.97
CA SER A 70 -10.89 13.67 -6.98
C SER A 70 -10.27 12.68 -5.97
N GLY A 71 -8.97 12.39 -6.11
CA GLY A 71 -8.21 11.44 -5.32
C GLY A 71 -8.59 9.98 -5.58
N LEU A 72 -8.02 9.08 -4.79
CA LEU A 72 -8.36 7.66 -4.80
C LEU A 72 -8.57 7.17 -3.36
N THR A 73 -9.63 6.40 -3.14
CA THR A 73 -9.89 5.79 -1.82
C THR A 73 -9.37 4.36 -1.78
N ILE A 74 -8.61 4.02 -0.75
CA ILE A 74 -8.29 2.63 -0.40
C ILE A 74 -9.08 2.29 0.86
N ASP A 75 -9.91 1.25 0.74
CA ASP A 75 -10.86 0.87 1.77
C ASP A 75 -10.63 -0.58 2.20
N ALA A 76 -10.10 -0.76 3.41
CA ALA A 76 -9.83 -2.08 3.98
C ALA A 76 -11.05 -2.80 4.56
N GLN A 77 -12.22 -2.18 4.48
CA GLN A 77 -13.50 -2.75 4.88
C GLN A 77 -13.61 -3.23 6.33
N GLN A 78 -12.76 -2.71 7.22
CA GLN A 78 -12.57 -3.16 8.61
C GLN A 78 -12.04 -4.60 8.75
N ASN A 79 -11.54 -5.19 7.65
CA ASN A 79 -11.06 -6.56 7.60
C ASN A 79 -9.54 -6.68 7.76
N SER A 80 -8.79 -5.59 7.59
CA SER A 80 -7.33 -5.56 7.76
C SER A 80 -6.81 -4.13 7.96
N ARG A 81 -5.52 -4.01 8.28
CA ARG A 81 -4.75 -2.80 7.96
C ARG A 81 -4.80 -2.56 6.44
N ILE A 82 -4.51 -1.34 6.01
CA ILE A 82 -4.30 -1.03 4.59
C ILE A 82 -2.85 -1.35 4.23
N PHE A 83 -1.88 -0.71 4.88
CA PHE A 83 -0.45 -0.90 4.61
C PHE A 83 0.29 -1.51 5.79
N ASN A 84 1.21 -2.43 5.51
CA ASN A 84 2.24 -2.90 6.42
C ASN A 84 3.62 -2.69 5.79
N ILE A 85 4.34 -1.73 6.33
CA ILE A 85 5.67 -1.33 5.88
C ILE A 85 6.68 -2.00 6.82
N ASP A 86 7.22 -3.12 6.36
CA ASP A 86 8.02 -4.06 7.14
C ASP A 86 8.74 -5.00 6.16
N ASP A 87 10.06 -4.95 6.09
CA ASP A 87 10.90 -5.95 5.43
C ASP A 87 11.23 -7.10 6.38
N PRO A 88 10.56 -8.26 6.25
CA PRO A 88 10.76 -9.39 7.15
C PRO A 88 12.13 -10.06 6.97
N SER A 89 12.93 -9.65 5.97
CA SER A 89 14.27 -10.20 5.72
C SER A 89 15.36 -9.54 6.56
N THR A 90 15.06 -8.42 7.22
CA THR A 90 16.00 -7.65 8.05
C THR A 90 15.36 -7.20 9.35
N THR A 91 16.17 -6.87 10.35
CA THR A 91 15.73 -6.25 11.61
C THR A 91 16.13 -4.78 11.71
N SER A 92 16.74 -4.24 10.65
CA SER A 92 17.30 -2.89 10.58
C SER A 92 16.93 -2.25 9.24
N GLU A 93 15.65 -2.28 8.90
CA GLU A 93 15.11 -1.62 7.70
C GLU A 93 15.15 -0.09 7.84
N ASN A 94 15.67 0.57 6.80
CA ASN A 94 15.79 2.01 6.72
C ASN A 94 15.55 2.47 5.27
N PHE A 95 14.29 2.59 4.93
CA PHE A 95 13.82 3.05 3.63
C PHE A 95 12.60 3.95 3.77
N ASP A 96 12.45 4.87 2.82
CA ASP A 96 11.39 5.86 2.83
C ASP A 96 10.17 5.35 2.06
N VAL A 97 8.97 5.64 2.58
CA VAL A 97 7.70 5.39 1.90
C VAL A 97 6.91 6.69 1.81
N THR A 98 6.38 6.99 0.63
CA THR A 98 5.50 8.14 0.41
C THR A 98 4.14 7.68 -0.07
N LEU A 99 3.09 8.15 0.59
CA LEU A 99 1.69 7.91 0.23
C LEU A 99 1.04 9.27 -0.07
N ALA A 100 0.80 9.58 -1.33
CA ALA A 100 0.35 10.91 -1.75
C ALA A 100 -1.00 10.85 -2.47
N GLY A 101 -1.91 11.78 -2.16
CA GLY A 101 -3.22 11.90 -2.84
C GLY A 101 -4.21 10.75 -2.57
N LEU A 102 -3.99 9.97 -1.51
CA LEU A 102 -4.82 8.83 -1.13
C LEU A 102 -5.75 9.15 0.03
N THR A 103 -7.00 8.66 -0.03
CA THR A 103 -7.88 8.54 1.13
C THR A 103 -7.82 7.14 1.68
N LEU A 104 -7.34 6.99 2.91
CA LEU A 104 -7.23 5.68 3.59
C LEU A 104 -8.40 5.52 4.57
N THR A 105 -9.27 4.54 4.34
CA THR A 105 -10.49 4.37 5.16
C THR A 105 -10.72 2.94 5.61
N ARG A 106 -11.45 2.82 6.73
CA ARG A 106 -11.86 1.55 7.36
C ARG A 106 -10.70 0.56 7.55
N GLY A 107 -9.47 1.03 7.71
CA GLY A 107 -8.33 0.25 8.16
C GLY A 107 -8.50 -0.19 9.61
N ARG A 108 -8.26 -1.46 9.91
CA ARG A 108 -8.39 -2.05 11.24
C ARG A 108 -7.43 -3.22 11.43
N THR A 109 -6.65 -3.20 12.50
CA THR A 109 -6.01 -4.43 12.97
C THR A 109 -7.03 -5.39 13.58
N THR A 110 -6.94 -6.66 13.22
CA THR A 110 -7.93 -7.70 13.53
C THR A 110 -7.56 -8.61 14.70
N GLY A 111 -6.36 -8.43 15.27
CA GLY A 111 -5.89 -9.17 16.44
C GLY A 111 -5.41 -8.24 17.55
N ASP A 112 -5.14 -8.84 18.71
CA ASP A 112 -4.48 -8.19 19.83
C ASP A 112 -3.03 -8.66 19.91
N SER A 113 -2.13 -7.80 20.39
CA SER A 113 -0.78 -8.21 20.76
C SER A 113 -0.80 -9.16 21.96
N ALA A 114 0.03 -10.20 21.94
CA ALA A 114 0.09 -11.19 23.02
C ALA A 114 0.64 -10.61 24.33
N ASP A 115 1.57 -9.66 24.23
CA ASP A 115 2.16 -8.93 25.35
C ASP A 115 2.70 -7.56 24.91
N PHE A 116 3.48 -6.88 25.76
CA PHE A 116 4.00 -5.54 25.48
C PHE A 116 5.17 -5.51 24.48
N LEU A 117 5.78 -6.66 24.19
CA LEU A 117 6.86 -6.82 23.22
C LEU A 117 6.34 -7.27 21.85
N ASP A 118 5.12 -7.81 21.79
CA ASP A 118 4.47 -8.17 20.54
C ASP A 118 3.90 -6.94 19.83
N ASP A 119 4.47 -6.60 18.68
CA ASP A 119 4.00 -5.50 17.83
C ASP A 119 3.29 -5.99 16.56
N THR A 120 3.03 -7.30 16.44
CA THR A 120 2.42 -7.93 15.25
C THR A 120 1.09 -7.28 14.88
N ASN A 121 0.35 -6.86 15.91
CA ASN A 121 -0.99 -6.28 15.79
C ASN A 121 -1.04 -4.76 16.02
N ASN A 122 0.11 -4.07 15.95
CA ASN A 122 0.13 -2.61 16.02
C ASN A 122 -0.43 -1.97 14.74
N GLY A 123 -0.83 -0.70 14.85
CA GLY A 123 -1.34 0.10 13.74
C GLY A 123 -2.87 -0.03 13.53
N GLY A 124 -3.43 0.90 12.76
CA GLY A 124 -4.84 0.92 12.38
C GLY A 124 -5.01 0.80 10.88
N ALA A 125 -4.78 1.90 10.15
CA ALA A 125 -4.68 1.89 8.69
C ALA A 125 -3.28 1.51 8.21
N ILE A 126 -2.24 1.99 8.87
CA ILE A 126 -0.84 1.78 8.50
C ILE A 126 -0.08 1.23 9.72
N ARG A 127 0.78 0.24 9.51
CA ARG A 127 1.88 -0.12 10.41
C ARG A 127 3.19 0.12 9.66
N SER A 128 4.15 0.79 10.31
CA SER A 128 5.47 1.08 9.75
C SER A 128 6.54 0.73 10.76
N LEU A 129 7.47 -0.13 10.37
CA LEU A 129 8.62 -0.55 11.16
C LEU A 129 9.96 -0.02 10.64
N THR A 130 10.03 0.34 9.35
CA THR A 130 11.20 1.04 8.78
C THR A 130 11.58 2.28 9.61
N SER A 131 12.88 2.48 9.83
CA SER A 131 13.41 3.69 10.47
C SER A 131 13.51 4.89 9.52
N GLY A 132 13.17 4.71 8.24
CA GLY A 132 13.08 5.78 7.25
C GLY A 132 11.84 6.66 7.48
N ASN A 133 11.65 7.62 6.58
CA ASN A 133 10.51 8.52 6.63
C ASN A 133 9.27 7.83 6.04
N LEU A 134 8.17 7.91 6.77
CA LEU A 134 6.82 7.74 6.22
C LEU A 134 6.23 9.13 5.96
N THR A 135 6.06 9.47 4.69
CA THR A 135 5.43 10.73 4.26
C THR A 135 3.99 10.47 3.82
N ILE A 136 3.07 11.32 4.27
CA ILE A 136 1.65 11.29 3.90
C ILE A 136 1.27 12.70 3.45
N ASP A 137 0.98 12.86 2.15
CA ASP A 137 0.78 14.16 1.48
C ASP A 137 -0.58 14.28 0.77
#